data_AF-A0A150UAQ7-F1
#
_entry.id   AF-A0A150UAQ7-F1
#
_cell.length_a   1.000
_cell.length_b   1.000
_cell.length_c   1.000
_cell.angle_alpha   90.00
_cell.angle_beta   90.00
_cell.angle_gamma   90.00
#
_symmetry.space_group_name_H-M   'P 1'
#
loop_
_entity.id
_entity.type
_entity.pdbx_description
1 polymer ?
#
loop_
_entity_poly.entity_id
_entity_poly.type
_entity_poly.pdbx_seq_one_letter_code
_entity_poly.pdbx_strand_id
1 'polypeptide(L)'
;MTDHSSDIDSVSGKSTTGHEWDGIKELNTPLPRWWVITFYLTIVWAIGYWVVYPAWPLIQSNTTGMFGYSSRADVAVELANLEKIRGDKMVALGAASLADIEKDPALLALARAKGKTVFGDNCAPCHGSGAAGAKGYPNLNDDDWLWGGTLDQIMQTIQFGARSGHAKTHEGQMLAFGKDGVLKPDEIVTVANYVRSLSGLPTRQGFDKAKGEKIFAENCVACHGDGGKGNQEMGAPNLTDKIWLYGSDEAALIETISQGRAGVMPAWEGRLDPATIKAMAVYVHSLGGGK
;
A
#
# COMPACT_ATOMS: atom_id res chain seq x y z
N MET A 1 -65.33 -29.05 -26.82
CA MET A 1 -64.30 -28.46 -27.68
C MET A 1 -64.58 -26.97 -27.72
N THR A 2 -63.87 -26.18 -26.92
CA THR A 2 -63.99 -24.72 -26.95
C THR A 2 -63.38 -24.24 -28.26
N ASP A 3 -64.19 -23.62 -29.10
CA ASP A 3 -63.75 -22.89 -30.29
C ASP A 3 -62.78 -21.79 -29.84
N HIS A 4 -61.48 -22.07 -29.90
CA HIS A 4 -60.45 -21.05 -29.81
C HIS A 4 -60.43 -20.32 -31.14
N SER A 5 -61.36 -19.38 -31.33
CA SER A 5 -61.22 -18.33 -32.34
C SER A 5 -59.87 -17.66 -32.08
N SER A 6 -58.88 -17.90 -32.93
CA SER A 6 -57.57 -17.27 -32.82
C SER A 6 -57.75 -15.77 -32.96
N ASP A 7 -57.74 -15.03 -31.85
CA ASP A 7 -57.81 -13.57 -31.82
C ASP A 7 -56.60 -13.04 -32.60
N ILE A 8 -56.88 -12.38 -33.74
CA ILE A 8 -55.87 -11.86 -34.67
C ILE A 8 -55.57 -10.42 -34.28
N ASP A 9 -54.32 -10.15 -33.96
CA ASP A 9 -53.87 -8.80 -33.66
C ASP A 9 -54.00 -7.89 -34.89
N SER A 10 -54.71 -6.76 -34.70
CA SER A 10 -55.07 -5.84 -35.79
C SER A 10 -53.90 -5.11 -36.44
N VAL A 11 -52.75 -5.01 -35.75
CA VAL A 11 -51.56 -4.26 -36.22
C VAL A 11 -50.57 -5.19 -36.92
N SER A 12 -50.31 -6.36 -36.35
CA SER A 12 -49.32 -7.32 -36.82
C SER A 12 -49.91 -8.41 -37.73
N GLY A 13 -51.24 -8.60 -37.72
CA GLY A 13 -51.95 -9.61 -38.50
C GLY A 13 -51.67 -11.05 -38.04
N LYS A 14 -51.12 -11.24 -36.84
CA LYS A 14 -50.74 -12.55 -36.30
C LYS A 14 -51.69 -13.00 -35.21
N SER A 15 -51.89 -14.31 -35.08
CA SER A 15 -52.71 -14.90 -34.01
C SER A 15 -52.04 -14.73 -32.65
N THR A 16 -52.83 -14.44 -31.62
CA THR A 16 -52.37 -14.47 -30.23
C THR A 16 -52.44 -15.88 -29.62
N THR A 17 -51.84 -16.07 -28.44
CA THR A 17 -51.82 -17.34 -27.69
C THR A 17 -53.14 -17.66 -26.96
N GLY A 18 -54.15 -16.79 -27.08
CA GLY A 18 -55.51 -17.02 -26.57
C GLY A 18 -55.76 -16.68 -25.09
N HIS A 19 -54.74 -16.19 -24.38
CA HIS A 19 -54.86 -15.72 -22.99
C HIS A 19 -54.44 -14.26 -22.88
N GLU A 20 -55.06 -13.53 -21.96
CA GLU A 20 -54.76 -12.14 -21.66
C GLU A 20 -54.33 -12.02 -20.19
N TRP A 21 -53.23 -11.31 -19.97
CA TRP A 21 -52.64 -11.09 -18.65
C TRP A 21 -52.53 -9.59 -18.43
N ASP A 22 -53.42 -9.03 -17.60
CA ASP A 22 -53.41 -7.60 -17.25
C ASP A 22 -53.37 -6.66 -18.46
N GLY A 23 -54.23 -6.93 -19.46
CA GLY A 23 -54.28 -6.17 -20.71
C GLY A 23 -53.21 -6.52 -21.74
N ILE A 24 -52.27 -7.42 -21.43
CA ILE A 24 -51.20 -7.87 -22.35
C ILE A 24 -51.56 -9.23 -22.96
N LYS A 25 -51.41 -9.35 -24.28
CA LYS A 25 -51.57 -10.59 -25.05
C LYS A 25 -50.27 -10.93 -25.78
N GLU A 26 -49.97 -12.21 -25.92
CA GLU A 26 -48.74 -12.66 -26.60
C GLU A 26 -49.03 -13.07 -28.05
N LEU A 27 -48.22 -12.58 -28.99
CA LEU A 27 -48.30 -12.98 -30.39
C LEU A 27 -47.64 -14.35 -30.60
N ASN A 28 -48.35 -15.26 -31.26
CA ASN A 28 -47.81 -16.56 -31.66
C ASN A 28 -47.04 -16.41 -32.98
N THR A 29 -45.81 -15.90 -32.89
CA THR A 29 -44.94 -15.67 -34.06
C THR A 29 -43.79 -16.66 -34.08
N PRO A 30 -43.37 -17.15 -35.26
CA PRO A 30 -42.17 -17.98 -35.32
C PRO A 30 -40.94 -17.16 -34.91
N LEU A 31 -39.98 -17.82 -34.25
CA LEU A 31 -38.72 -17.19 -33.87
C LEU A 31 -38.02 -16.60 -35.11
N PRO A 32 -37.39 -15.41 -35.00
CA PRO A 32 -36.66 -14.83 -36.10
C PRO A 32 -35.57 -15.79 -36.60
N ARG A 33 -35.50 -16.02 -37.91
CA ARG A 33 -34.55 -16.98 -38.51
C ARG A 33 -33.10 -16.68 -38.14
N TRP A 34 -32.71 -15.41 -38.12
CA TRP A 34 -31.37 -14.99 -37.73
C TRP A 34 -31.06 -15.36 -36.26
N TRP A 35 -32.04 -15.22 -35.36
CA TRP A 35 -31.89 -15.57 -33.94
C TRP A 35 -31.67 -17.07 -33.77
N VAL A 36 -32.44 -17.89 -34.48
CA VAL A 36 -32.29 -19.36 -34.47
C VAL A 36 -30.92 -19.77 -35.03
N ILE A 37 -30.48 -19.16 -36.13
CA ILE A 37 -29.16 -19.42 -36.71
C ILE A 37 -28.06 -19.07 -35.70
N THR A 38 -28.11 -17.89 -35.08
CA THR A 38 -27.13 -17.50 -34.05
C THR A 38 -27.15 -18.46 -32.86
N PHE A 39 -28.34 -18.89 -32.41
CA PHE A 39 -28.48 -19.87 -31.31
C PHE A 39 -27.81 -21.21 -31.65
N TYR A 40 -27.95 -21.72 -32.88
CA TYR A 40 -27.25 -22.94 -33.28
C TYR A 40 -25.75 -22.73 -33.47
N LEU A 41 -25.31 -21.55 -33.93
CA LEU A 41 -23.88 -21.23 -34.04
C LEU A 41 -23.20 -21.21 -32.66
N THR A 42 -23.86 -20.70 -31.62
CA THR A 42 -23.28 -20.74 -30.26
C THR A 42 -23.17 -22.16 -29.72
N ILE A 43 -24.12 -23.06 -30.05
CA ILE A 43 -24.03 -24.48 -29.69
C ILE A 43 -22.83 -25.12 -30.39
N VAL A 44 -22.67 -24.91 -31.70
CA VAL A 44 -21.52 -25.44 -32.46
C VAL A 44 -20.21 -24.88 -31.91
N TRP A 45 -20.17 -23.59 -31.59
CA TRP A 45 -19.00 -22.96 -30.95
C TRP A 45 -18.68 -23.57 -29.59
N ALA A 46 -19.69 -23.80 -28.74
CA ALA A 46 -19.50 -24.41 -27.42
C ALA A 46 -18.91 -25.83 -27.53
N ILE A 47 -19.43 -26.63 -28.46
CA ILE A 47 -18.89 -27.97 -28.74
C ILE A 47 -17.43 -27.86 -29.21
N GLY A 48 -17.14 -26.96 -30.15
CA GLY A 48 -15.76 -26.72 -30.60
C GLY A 48 -14.83 -26.28 -29.46
N TYR A 49 -15.32 -25.40 -28.58
CA TYR A 49 -14.57 -24.92 -27.42
C TYR A 49 -14.25 -26.06 -26.44
N TRP A 50 -15.19 -26.98 -26.19
CA TRP A 50 -14.95 -28.16 -25.33
C TRP A 50 -13.90 -29.12 -25.89
N VAL A 51 -13.76 -29.21 -27.22
CA VAL A 51 -12.74 -30.05 -27.86
C VAL A 51 -11.37 -29.39 -27.75
N VAL A 52 -11.31 -28.06 -27.90
CA VAL A 52 -10.05 -27.31 -27.96
C VAL A 52 -9.47 -27.01 -26.57
N TYR A 53 -10.32 -26.66 -25.60
CA TYR A 53 -9.94 -26.21 -24.26
C TYR A 53 -10.31 -27.21 -23.16
N PRO A 54 -9.73 -27.06 -21.96
CA PRO A 54 -10.17 -27.83 -20.81
C PRO A 54 -11.63 -27.56 -20.45
N ALA A 55 -12.43 -28.62 -20.30
CA ALA A 55 -13.87 -28.47 -20.17
C ALA A 55 -14.50 -29.39 -19.13
N TRP A 56 -14.24 -30.70 -19.21
CA TRP A 56 -15.01 -31.68 -18.44
C TRP A 56 -14.20 -32.18 -17.24
N PRO A 57 -14.76 -32.10 -16.02
CA PRO A 57 -14.09 -32.60 -14.83
C PRO A 57 -14.10 -34.14 -14.83
N LEU A 58 -12.93 -34.71 -14.55
CA LEU A 58 -12.71 -36.12 -14.25
C LEU A 58 -12.49 -36.28 -12.73
N ILE A 59 -12.48 -37.52 -12.25
CA ILE A 59 -12.38 -37.81 -10.79
C ILE A 59 -11.15 -37.16 -10.14
N GLN A 60 -10.05 -37.01 -10.87
CA GLN A 60 -8.79 -36.42 -10.38
C GLN A 60 -8.20 -35.33 -11.29
N SER A 61 -8.88 -34.97 -12.39
CA SER A 61 -8.32 -34.08 -13.42
C SER A 61 -9.43 -33.44 -14.27
N ASN A 62 -9.08 -32.84 -15.41
CA ASN A 62 -10.04 -32.40 -16.41
C ASN A 62 -9.58 -32.85 -17.80
N THR A 63 -10.47 -32.80 -18.79
CA THR A 63 -10.03 -32.85 -20.18
C THR A 63 -9.08 -31.69 -20.43
N THR A 64 -7.96 -31.90 -21.15
CA THR A 64 -6.98 -30.84 -21.44
C THR A 64 -7.28 -30.10 -22.76
N GLY A 65 -8.22 -30.64 -23.55
CA GLY A 65 -8.46 -30.22 -24.92
C GLY A 65 -7.29 -30.55 -25.86
N MET A 66 -7.46 -30.26 -27.16
CA MET A 66 -6.43 -30.51 -28.18
C MET A 66 -5.23 -29.57 -28.09
N PHE A 67 -5.41 -28.35 -27.58
CA PHE A 67 -4.32 -27.38 -27.49
C PHE A 67 -3.50 -27.50 -26.20
N GLY A 68 -3.93 -28.34 -25.24
CA GLY A 68 -3.24 -28.50 -23.97
C GLY A 68 -3.18 -27.21 -23.14
N TYR A 69 -4.11 -26.28 -23.39
CA TYR A 69 -4.17 -24.99 -22.72
C TYR A 69 -4.32 -25.15 -21.21
N SER A 70 -3.60 -24.33 -20.44
CA SER A 70 -3.78 -24.22 -19.00
C SER A 70 -3.48 -22.80 -18.55
N SER A 71 -4.45 -22.13 -17.94
CA SER A 71 -4.27 -20.75 -17.46
C SER A 71 -3.11 -20.60 -16.48
N ARG A 72 -2.83 -21.63 -15.67
CA ARG A 72 -1.66 -21.65 -14.78
C ARG A 72 -0.34 -21.82 -15.54
N ALA A 73 -0.34 -22.63 -16.60
CA ALA A 73 0.86 -22.82 -17.43
C ALA A 73 1.16 -21.55 -18.23
N ASP A 74 0.15 -20.88 -18.74
CA ASP A 74 0.30 -19.62 -19.47
C ASP A 74 0.92 -18.53 -18.60
N VAL A 75 0.45 -18.37 -17.35
CA VAL A 75 1.08 -17.44 -16.40
C VAL A 75 2.55 -17.78 -16.19
N ALA A 76 2.91 -19.07 -16.09
CA ALA A 76 4.30 -19.48 -15.95
C ALA A 76 5.14 -19.14 -17.20
N VAL A 77 4.57 -19.31 -18.41
CA VAL A 77 5.22 -18.93 -19.67
C VAL A 77 5.39 -17.42 -19.78
N GLU A 78 4.37 -16.64 -19.42
CA GLU A 78 4.42 -15.17 -19.42
C GLU A 78 5.46 -14.66 -18.43
N LEU A 79 5.52 -15.20 -17.22
CA LEU A 79 6.54 -14.85 -16.23
C LEU A 79 7.95 -15.19 -16.75
N ALA A 80 8.15 -16.37 -17.35
CA ALA A 80 9.44 -16.75 -17.94
C ALA A 80 9.85 -15.85 -19.11
N ASN A 81 8.89 -15.38 -19.92
CA ASN A 81 9.15 -14.43 -21.00
C ASN A 81 9.50 -13.03 -20.46
N LEU A 82 8.79 -12.57 -19.42
CA LEU A 82 9.13 -11.33 -18.72
C LEU A 82 10.50 -11.40 -18.07
N GLU A 83 10.86 -12.56 -17.49
CA GLU A 83 12.19 -12.82 -16.94
C GLU A 83 13.26 -12.76 -18.03
N LYS A 84 13.03 -13.26 -19.25
CA LYS A 84 14.01 -13.08 -20.34
C LYS A 84 14.20 -11.62 -20.76
N ILE A 85 13.15 -10.82 -20.74
CA ILE A 85 13.20 -9.41 -21.18
C ILE A 85 13.81 -8.50 -20.10
N ARG A 86 13.46 -8.75 -18.84
CA ARG A 86 13.83 -7.90 -17.69
C ARG A 86 14.99 -8.48 -16.88
N GLY A 87 15.22 -9.79 -16.98
CA GLY A 87 16.09 -10.59 -16.11
C GLY A 87 17.50 -10.07 -16.08
N ASP A 88 18.20 -9.95 -17.20
CA ASP A 88 19.61 -9.55 -17.20
C ASP A 88 19.83 -8.19 -16.50
N LYS A 89 18.94 -7.23 -16.73
CA LYS A 89 19.00 -5.89 -16.10
C LYS A 89 18.63 -5.93 -14.62
N MET A 90 17.62 -6.72 -14.25
CA MET A 90 17.19 -6.87 -12.85
C MET A 90 18.17 -7.72 -12.03
N VAL A 91 18.82 -8.70 -12.65
CA VAL A 91 19.91 -9.51 -12.08
C VAL A 91 21.12 -8.63 -11.84
N ALA A 92 21.51 -7.81 -12.82
CA ALA A 92 22.58 -6.83 -12.65
C ALA A 92 22.28 -5.85 -11.50
N LEU A 93 21.06 -5.32 -11.44
CA LEU A 93 20.60 -4.46 -10.34
C LEU A 93 20.61 -5.18 -8.98
N GLY A 94 20.17 -6.44 -8.95
CA GLY A 94 20.17 -7.27 -7.74
C GLY A 94 21.58 -7.60 -7.25
N ALA A 95 22.53 -7.79 -8.15
CA ALA A 95 23.92 -8.10 -7.83
C ALA A 95 24.75 -6.86 -7.44
N ALA A 96 24.46 -5.70 -8.03
CA ALA A 96 25.16 -4.45 -7.74
C ALA A 96 25.00 -4.02 -6.27
N SER A 97 26.05 -3.42 -5.70
CA SER A 97 25.94 -2.74 -4.41
C SER A 97 25.12 -1.46 -4.56
N LEU A 98 24.53 -0.95 -3.48
CA LEU A 98 23.80 0.33 -3.52
C LEU A 98 24.70 1.47 -4.03
N ALA A 99 25.97 1.47 -3.63
CA ALA A 99 26.97 2.45 -4.08
C ALA A 99 27.32 2.33 -5.58
N ASP A 100 27.30 1.12 -6.15
CA ASP A 100 27.53 0.92 -7.58
C ASP A 100 26.32 1.37 -8.41
N ILE A 101 25.10 1.12 -7.89
CA ILE A 101 23.86 1.57 -8.52
C ILE A 101 23.81 3.09 -8.61
N GLU A 102 24.26 3.82 -7.58
CA GLU A 102 24.32 5.29 -7.63
C GLU A 102 25.31 5.83 -8.66
N LYS A 103 26.43 5.13 -8.88
CA LYS A 103 27.51 5.58 -9.77
C LYS A 103 27.24 5.26 -11.24
N ASP A 104 26.42 4.26 -11.53
CA ASP A 104 26.03 3.88 -12.88
C ASP A 104 24.70 4.55 -13.28
N PRO A 105 24.69 5.52 -14.22
CA PRO A 105 23.48 6.21 -14.64
C PRO A 105 22.38 5.29 -15.19
N ALA A 106 22.76 4.20 -15.85
CA ALA A 106 21.81 3.26 -16.43
C ALA A 106 21.14 2.40 -15.34
N LEU A 107 21.91 1.93 -14.36
CA LEU A 107 21.36 1.21 -13.20
C LEU A 107 20.55 2.13 -12.29
N LEU A 108 21.01 3.36 -12.06
CA LEU A 108 20.28 4.36 -11.29
C LEU A 108 18.92 4.68 -11.94
N ALA A 109 18.90 4.91 -13.26
CA ALA A 109 17.66 5.19 -13.98
C ALA A 109 16.69 3.99 -13.91
N LEU A 110 17.20 2.77 -14.04
CA LEU A 110 16.42 1.55 -13.89
C LEU A 110 15.85 1.40 -12.48
N ALA A 111 16.68 1.58 -11.45
CA ALA A 111 16.30 1.50 -10.05
C ALA A 111 15.22 2.53 -9.71
N ARG A 112 15.37 3.78 -10.14
CA ARG A 112 14.38 4.85 -9.92
C ARG A 112 13.07 4.56 -10.66
N ALA A 113 13.11 4.09 -11.90
CA ALA A 113 11.91 3.75 -12.65
C ALA A 113 11.15 2.58 -12.01
N LYS A 114 11.86 1.53 -11.58
CA LYS A 114 11.26 0.38 -10.89
C LYS A 114 10.72 0.78 -9.51
N GLY A 115 11.52 1.50 -8.72
CA GLY A 115 11.16 1.97 -7.39
C GLY A 115 9.95 2.91 -7.41
N LYS A 116 9.87 3.84 -8.38
CA LYS A 116 8.72 4.73 -8.53
C LYS A 116 7.40 3.98 -8.72
N THR A 117 7.40 2.96 -9.59
CA THR A 117 6.21 2.14 -9.83
C THR A 117 5.80 1.39 -8.56
N VAL A 118 6.75 0.70 -7.94
CA VAL A 118 6.48 -0.09 -6.73
C VAL A 118 6.05 0.80 -5.56
N PHE A 119 6.62 2.00 -5.42
CA PHE A 119 6.22 3.00 -4.45
C PHE A 119 4.77 3.44 -4.66
N GLY A 120 4.39 3.74 -5.91
CA GLY A 120 3.02 4.10 -6.26
C GLY A 120 2.01 3.00 -5.89
N ASP A 121 2.37 1.75 -6.16
CA ASP A 121 1.48 0.60 -5.93
C ASP A 121 1.34 0.23 -4.44
N ASN A 122 2.42 0.40 -3.65
CA ASN A 122 2.52 -0.23 -2.32
C ASN A 122 2.75 0.76 -1.17
N CYS A 123 3.41 1.90 -1.42
CA CYS A 123 3.87 2.82 -0.37
C CYS A 123 3.05 4.11 -0.33
N ALA A 124 2.56 4.57 -1.48
CA ALA A 124 1.76 5.77 -1.64
C ALA A 124 0.47 5.82 -0.77
N PRO A 125 -0.22 4.70 -0.46
CA PRO A 125 -1.38 4.75 0.43
C PRO A 125 -1.07 5.29 1.83
N CYS A 126 0.17 5.12 2.30
CA CYS A 126 0.61 5.58 3.62
C CYS A 126 1.45 6.87 3.52
N HIS A 127 2.44 6.88 2.62
CA HIS A 127 3.39 8.00 2.49
C HIS A 127 2.95 9.06 1.47
N GLY A 128 1.76 8.93 0.88
CA GLY A 128 1.26 9.83 -0.16
C GLY A 128 1.85 9.54 -1.54
N SER A 129 1.11 9.88 -2.60
CA SER A 129 1.56 9.68 -4.00
C SER A 129 2.82 10.49 -4.34
N GLY A 130 2.96 11.65 -3.71
CA GLY A 130 4.15 12.47 -3.80
C GLY A 130 5.18 12.15 -2.74
N ALA A 131 5.04 11.12 -1.91
CA ALA A 131 5.91 10.79 -0.77
C ALA A 131 5.97 11.86 0.35
N ALA A 132 5.01 12.80 0.37
CA ALA A 132 4.94 13.89 1.33
C ALA A 132 4.45 13.49 2.74
N GLY A 133 4.07 12.22 2.93
CA GLY A 133 3.52 11.72 4.18
C GLY A 133 2.11 12.23 4.48
N ALA A 134 1.70 12.03 5.72
CA ALA A 134 0.46 12.51 6.31
C ALA A 134 0.61 12.51 7.85
N LYS A 135 -0.39 12.98 8.61
CA LYS A 135 -0.33 12.87 10.08
C LYS A 135 -0.16 11.40 10.48
N GLY A 136 0.92 11.09 11.18
CA GLY A 136 1.32 9.72 11.56
C GLY A 136 2.14 8.95 10.53
N TYR A 137 2.36 9.50 9.32
CA TYR A 137 3.17 8.90 8.27
C TYR A 137 4.30 9.85 7.84
N PRO A 138 5.58 9.43 7.93
CA PRO A 138 6.70 10.30 7.60
C PRO A 138 6.66 10.82 6.16
N ASN A 139 7.08 12.07 6.00
CA ASN A 139 7.46 12.64 4.71
C ASN A 139 8.81 12.03 4.32
N LEU A 140 8.89 11.48 3.11
CA LEU A 140 10.11 10.83 2.59
C LEU A 140 10.84 11.72 1.57
N ASN A 141 10.37 12.95 1.38
CA ASN A 141 11.00 13.97 0.52
C ASN A 141 11.78 15.03 1.30
N ASP A 142 11.82 14.96 2.63
CA ASP A 142 12.61 15.88 3.45
C ASP A 142 13.86 15.19 4.00
N ASP A 143 14.68 15.99 4.67
CA ASP A 143 15.98 15.56 5.18
C ASP A 143 15.90 15.03 6.64
N ASP A 144 14.69 14.85 7.20
CA ASP A 144 14.50 14.36 8.58
C ASP A 144 14.16 12.87 8.63
N TRP A 145 15.14 12.09 9.10
CA TRP A 145 15.07 10.64 9.11
C TRP A 145 15.10 10.10 10.54
N LEU A 146 13.97 9.55 10.97
CA LEU A 146 13.81 8.90 12.28
C LEU A 146 14.82 7.76 12.48
N TRP A 147 15.05 6.94 11.45
CA TRP A 147 15.90 5.74 11.52
C TRP A 147 17.19 5.86 10.69
N GLY A 148 17.53 7.08 10.29
CA GLY A 148 18.65 7.34 9.38
C GLY A 148 18.26 7.36 7.91
N GLY A 149 19.02 8.12 7.13
CA GLY A 149 18.70 8.49 5.74
C GLY A 149 19.74 8.03 4.72
N THR A 150 20.74 7.24 5.14
CA THR A 150 21.65 6.63 4.16
C THR A 150 20.93 5.51 3.40
N LEU A 151 21.43 5.17 2.21
CA LEU A 151 20.86 4.09 1.40
C LEU A 151 20.71 2.77 2.15
N ASP A 152 21.71 2.37 2.94
CA ASP A 152 21.66 1.14 3.73
C ASP A 152 20.62 1.22 4.84
N GLN A 153 20.47 2.38 5.49
CA GLN A 153 19.48 2.60 6.55
C GLN A 153 18.06 2.56 5.97
N ILE A 154 17.82 3.27 4.87
CA ILE A 154 16.54 3.26 4.16
C ILE A 154 16.21 1.83 3.70
N MET A 155 17.18 1.09 3.15
CA MET A 155 16.99 -0.29 2.74
C MET A 155 16.64 -1.19 3.94
N GLN A 156 17.32 -1.06 5.07
CA GLN A 156 17.05 -1.83 6.28
C GLN A 156 15.65 -1.52 6.83
N THR A 157 15.21 -0.25 6.82
CA THR A 157 13.83 0.12 7.18
C THR A 157 12.83 -0.49 6.22
N ILE A 158 13.06 -0.47 4.90
CA ILE A 158 12.14 -1.07 3.92
C ILE A 158 12.09 -2.59 4.08
N GLN A 159 13.24 -3.24 4.22
CA GLN A 159 13.35 -4.69 4.26
C GLN A 159 12.71 -5.25 5.53
N PHE A 160 13.03 -4.71 6.70
CA PHE A 160 12.65 -5.28 7.99
C PHE A 160 11.59 -4.46 8.75
N GLY A 161 11.28 -3.26 8.30
CA GLY A 161 10.25 -2.41 8.90
C GLY A 161 10.64 -1.81 10.25
N ALA A 162 9.68 -1.12 10.87
CA ALA A 162 9.75 -0.60 12.23
C ALA A 162 8.55 -1.11 13.04
N ARG A 163 8.81 -1.78 14.17
CA ARG A 163 7.83 -2.49 14.99
C ARG A 163 6.99 -3.47 14.16
N SER A 164 7.61 -4.12 13.17
CA SER A 164 6.92 -4.97 12.19
C SER A 164 6.71 -6.40 12.66
N GLY A 165 7.32 -6.77 13.80
CA GLY A 165 7.44 -8.16 14.26
C GLY A 165 8.58 -8.95 13.61
N HIS A 166 9.33 -8.34 12.68
CA HIS A 166 10.51 -8.97 12.09
C HIS A 166 11.71 -8.95 13.06
N ALA A 167 12.53 -9.99 13.09
CA ALA A 167 13.65 -10.12 14.04
C ALA A 167 14.73 -9.01 13.91
N LYS A 168 14.78 -8.33 12.76
CA LYS A 168 15.70 -7.22 12.47
C LYS A 168 14.99 -5.88 12.30
N THR A 169 13.73 -5.79 12.72
CA THR A 169 12.96 -4.56 12.66
C THR A 169 13.58 -3.49 13.55
N HIS A 170 13.31 -2.23 13.26
CA HIS A 170 13.55 -1.18 14.24
C HIS A 170 12.61 -1.32 15.41
N GLU A 171 13.17 -1.21 16.62
CA GLU A 171 12.41 -1.22 17.86
C GLU A 171 12.55 0.12 18.58
N GLY A 172 11.51 0.48 19.33
CA GLY A 172 11.41 1.75 20.03
C GLY A 172 9.98 2.25 20.00
N GLN A 173 9.53 2.96 21.02
CA GLN A 173 8.20 3.57 21.04
C GLN A 173 8.20 4.74 22.02
N MET A 174 7.35 5.73 21.76
CA MET A 174 7.08 6.76 22.76
C MET A 174 6.19 6.15 23.85
N LEU A 175 6.68 6.15 25.08
CA LEU A 175 5.95 5.61 26.24
C LEU A 175 4.73 6.47 26.58
N ALA A 176 3.75 5.86 27.24
CA ALA A 176 2.49 6.51 27.60
C ALA A 176 2.56 7.09 29.01
N PHE A 177 3.39 8.11 29.22
CA PHE A 177 3.70 8.67 30.54
C PHE A 177 2.48 9.08 31.37
N GLY A 178 1.39 9.52 30.73
CA GLY A 178 0.14 9.83 31.42
C GLY A 178 -0.70 8.60 31.75
N LYS A 179 -0.93 7.73 30.75
CA LYS A 179 -1.73 6.51 30.90
C LYS A 179 -1.09 5.53 31.89
N ASP A 180 0.23 5.45 31.91
CA ASP A 180 1.02 4.58 32.79
C ASP A 180 1.24 5.20 34.17
N GLY A 181 0.74 6.43 34.40
CA GLY A 181 0.79 7.11 35.70
C GLY A 181 2.17 7.63 36.11
N VAL A 182 3.12 7.72 35.17
CA VAL A 182 4.47 8.22 35.42
C VAL A 182 4.47 9.73 35.66
N LEU A 183 3.68 10.47 34.90
CA LEU A 183 3.54 11.93 35.02
C LEU A 183 2.09 12.32 35.31
N LYS A 184 1.91 13.34 36.14
CA LYS A 184 0.59 13.93 36.40
C LYS A 184 0.14 14.82 35.23
N PRO A 185 -1.17 15.08 35.08
CA PRO A 185 -1.68 15.93 34.00
C PRO A 185 -1.04 17.32 33.93
N ASP A 186 -0.73 17.96 35.07
CA ASP A 186 -0.06 19.27 35.10
C ASP A 186 1.41 19.19 34.66
N GLU A 187 2.09 18.09 35.00
CA GLU A 187 3.48 17.82 34.59
C GLU A 187 3.56 17.56 33.09
N ILE A 188 2.60 16.84 32.51
CA ILE A 188 2.49 16.60 31.06
C ILE A 188 2.31 17.92 30.30
N VAL A 189 1.40 18.78 30.76
CA VAL A 189 1.23 20.12 30.19
C VAL A 189 2.52 20.93 30.27
N THR A 190 3.22 20.85 31.41
CA THR A 190 4.47 21.59 31.64
C THR A 190 5.57 21.13 30.67
N VAL A 191 5.81 19.83 30.56
CA VAL A 191 6.84 19.29 29.66
C VAL A 191 6.45 19.43 28.19
N ALA A 192 5.17 19.35 27.83
CA ALA A 192 4.69 19.64 26.48
C ALA A 192 5.06 21.08 26.06
N ASN A 193 4.87 22.07 26.93
CA ASN A 193 5.28 23.45 26.65
C ASN A 193 6.80 23.63 26.62
N TYR A 194 7.55 22.89 27.44
CA TYR A 194 9.01 22.87 27.32
C TYR A 194 9.47 22.35 25.96
N VAL A 195 8.91 21.23 25.48
CA VAL A 195 9.18 20.68 24.15
C VAL A 195 8.83 21.67 23.04
N ARG A 196 7.71 22.38 23.14
CA ARG A 196 7.37 23.47 22.19
C ARG A 196 8.41 24.58 22.20
N SER A 197 8.97 24.90 23.36
CA SER A 197 10.01 25.92 23.47
C SER A 197 11.32 25.51 22.78
N LEU A 198 11.63 24.21 22.68
CA LEU A 198 12.83 23.69 22.02
C LEU A 198 12.83 23.97 20.50
N SER A 199 11.66 24.00 19.88
CA SER A 199 11.45 24.32 18.45
C SER A 199 11.03 25.77 18.20
N GLY A 200 11.04 26.61 19.24
CA GLY A 200 10.66 28.03 19.15
C GLY A 200 9.17 28.28 18.92
N LEU A 201 8.30 27.31 19.25
CA LEU A 201 6.85 27.44 19.13
C LEU A 201 6.27 28.28 20.29
N PRO A 202 5.13 28.97 20.08
CA PRO A 202 4.46 29.71 21.14
C PRO A 202 4.10 28.79 22.30
N THR A 203 4.34 29.21 23.54
CA THR A 203 4.04 28.42 24.75
C THR A 203 2.92 29.06 25.57
N ARG A 204 2.34 28.28 26.49
CA ARG A 204 1.36 28.78 27.44
C ARG A 204 1.98 29.88 28.32
N GLN A 205 1.25 30.98 28.48
CA GLN A 205 1.69 32.09 29.31
C GLN A 205 1.93 31.64 30.75
N GLY A 206 3.11 31.96 31.30
CA GLY A 206 3.47 31.64 32.68
C GLY A 206 3.79 30.18 32.95
N PHE A 207 4.01 29.33 31.92
CA PHE A 207 4.47 27.96 32.16
C PHE A 207 5.85 27.95 32.82
N ASP A 208 6.08 27.00 33.73
CA ASP A 208 7.35 26.85 34.44
C ASP A 208 8.36 26.12 33.55
N LYS A 209 9.22 26.90 32.87
CA LYS A 209 10.27 26.37 31.99
C LYS A 209 11.26 25.49 32.75
N ALA A 210 11.66 25.88 33.97
CA ALA A 210 12.64 25.13 34.75
C ALA A 210 12.09 23.78 35.22
N LYS A 211 10.81 23.74 35.64
CA LYS A 211 10.12 22.47 35.94
C LYS A 211 10.00 21.59 34.69
N GLY A 212 9.64 22.16 33.54
CA GLY A 212 9.54 21.42 32.28
C GLY A 212 10.87 20.85 31.81
N GLU A 213 11.94 21.62 31.91
CA GLU A 213 13.32 21.19 31.61
C GLU A 213 13.75 20.05 32.53
N LYS A 214 13.46 20.15 33.83
CA LYS A 214 13.75 19.08 34.79
C LYS A 214 13.00 17.78 34.44
N ILE A 215 11.69 17.86 34.17
CA ILE A 215 10.90 16.68 33.78
C ILE A 215 11.46 16.06 32.49
N PHE A 216 11.85 16.89 31.51
CA PHE A 216 12.44 16.43 30.27
C PHE A 216 13.78 15.72 30.50
N ALA A 217 14.65 16.28 31.35
CA ALA A 217 15.93 15.67 31.72
C ALA A 217 15.75 14.31 32.40
N GLU A 218 14.75 14.17 33.27
CA GLU A 218 14.50 12.94 34.03
C GLU A 218 13.85 11.83 33.19
N ASN A 219 13.02 12.17 32.19
CA ASN A 219 12.14 11.20 31.51
C ASN A 219 12.35 11.09 29.99
N CYS A 220 12.82 12.14 29.34
CA CYS A 220 12.78 12.25 27.87
C CYS A 220 14.16 12.17 27.22
N VAL A 221 15.21 12.69 27.89
CA VAL A 221 16.59 12.76 27.36
C VAL A 221 17.15 11.39 26.99
N ALA A 222 16.78 10.34 27.72
CA ALA A 222 17.26 8.97 27.45
C ALA A 222 16.96 8.50 26.01
N CYS A 223 15.87 8.99 25.41
CA CYS A 223 15.50 8.65 24.04
C CYS A 223 15.69 9.83 23.09
N HIS A 224 15.29 11.05 23.47
CA HIS A 224 15.35 12.22 22.59
C HIS A 224 16.68 12.99 22.65
N GLY A 225 17.66 12.50 23.42
CA GLY A 225 18.97 13.13 23.55
C GLY A 225 18.94 14.44 24.34
N ASP A 226 20.14 14.94 24.64
CA ASP A 226 20.29 16.22 25.30
C ASP A 226 19.74 17.36 24.43
N GLY A 227 19.00 18.28 25.05
CA GLY A 227 18.29 19.35 24.36
C GLY A 227 17.25 18.89 23.32
N GLY A 228 16.87 17.60 23.29
CA GLY A 228 15.85 17.07 22.39
C GLY A 228 16.27 16.90 20.93
N LYS A 229 17.55 16.64 20.65
CA LYS A 229 18.08 16.47 19.29
C LYS A 229 17.69 15.17 18.57
N GLY A 230 16.99 14.27 19.25
CA GLY A 230 16.57 12.97 18.74
C GLY A 230 17.66 11.91 18.85
N ASN A 231 17.28 10.66 18.58
CA ASN A 231 18.19 9.52 18.53
C ASN A 231 17.72 8.55 17.45
N GLN A 232 18.54 8.37 16.41
CA GLN A 232 18.21 7.51 15.28
C GLN A 232 18.20 6.02 15.63
N GLU A 233 18.94 5.58 16.64
CA GLU A 233 18.93 4.19 17.09
C GLU A 233 17.61 3.79 17.75
N MET A 234 16.89 4.78 18.29
CA MET A 234 15.59 4.60 18.96
C MET A 234 14.41 5.08 18.11
N GLY A 235 14.69 5.67 16.93
CA GLY A 235 13.65 6.29 16.10
C GLY A 235 13.03 7.52 16.75
N ALA A 236 13.73 8.12 17.71
CA ALA A 236 13.24 9.25 18.48
C ALA A 236 13.45 10.53 17.66
N PRO A 237 12.37 11.25 17.30
CA PRO A 237 12.48 12.45 16.47
C PRO A 237 13.26 13.56 17.18
N ASN A 238 13.86 14.42 16.38
CA ASN A 238 14.42 15.68 16.81
C ASN A 238 13.27 16.65 17.16
N LEU A 239 13.20 17.05 18.43
CA LEU A 239 12.16 17.93 18.95
C LEU A 239 12.50 19.43 18.80
N THR A 240 13.69 19.73 18.23
CA THR A 240 14.17 21.11 18.03
C THR A 240 13.89 21.65 16.64
N ASP A 241 13.45 20.81 15.70
CA ASP A 241 13.13 21.24 14.34
C ASP A 241 11.63 21.57 14.17
N LYS A 242 11.24 21.77 12.91
CA LYS A 242 9.89 22.16 12.51
C LYS A 242 9.11 21.01 11.88
N ILE A 243 9.66 19.79 11.88
CA ILE A 243 9.08 18.62 11.22
C ILE A 243 8.39 17.77 12.29
N TRP A 244 7.06 17.71 12.22
CA TRP A 244 6.24 17.08 13.24
C TRP A 244 5.32 16.02 12.65
N LEU A 245 5.59 14.75 12.99
CA LEU A 245 4.82 13.61 12.49
C LEU A 245 3.37 13.60 13.00
N TYR A 246 3.14 14.00 14.26
CA TYR A 246 1.84 13.93 14.93
C TYR A 246 1.22 15.31 15.23
N GLY A 247 1.86 16.39 14.79
CA GLY A 247 1.47 17.78 15.11
C GLY A 247 2.29 18.38 16.27
N SER A 248 2.34 19.71 16.30
CA SER A 248 3.18 20.51 17.19
C SER A 248 2.42 21.47 18.11
N ASP A 249 1.09 21.46 18.01
CA ASP A 249 0.24 22.19 18.94
C ASP A 249 0.25 21.53 20.33
N GLU A 250 -0.15 22.30 21.35
CA GLU A 250 -0.09 21.85 22.74
C GLU A 250 -0.92 20.57 22.97
N ALA A 251 -2.10 20.47 22.35
CA ALA A 251 -2.97 19.32 22.53
C ALA A 251 -2.38 18.05 21.90
N ALA A 252 -1.79 18.15 20.71
CA ALA A 252 -1.13 17.04 20.04
C ALA A 252 0.07 16.50 20.84
N LEU A 253 0.84 17.38 21.49
CA LEU A 253 1.95 16.97 22.35
C LEU A 253 1.47 16.37 23.66
N ILE A 254 0.46 16.96 24.31
CA ILE A 254 -0.17 16.38 25.50
C ILE A 254 -0.69 14.97 25.20
N GLU A 255 -1.37 14.79 24.06
CA GLU A 255 -1.86 13.48 23.63
C GLU A 255 -0.69 12.50 23.44
N THR A 256 0.36 12.91 22.73
CA THR A 256 1.54 12.08 22.47
C THR A 256 2.26 11.66 23.74
N ILE A 257 2.46 12.57 24.69
CA ILE A 257 3.11 12.27 25.98
C ILE A 257 2.19 11.43 26.87
N SER A 258 0.88 11.68 26.83
CA SER A 258 -0.08 10.97 27.68
C SER A 258 -0.32 9.53 27.21
N GLN A 259 -0.48 9.33 25.90
CA GLN A 259 -0.92 8.06 25.31
C GLN A 259 0.21 7.26 24.67
N GLY A 260 1.39 7.86 24.48
CA GLY A 260 2.48 7.24 23.75
C GLY A 260 2.21 7.18 22.25
N ARG A 261 3.19 6.69 21.49
CA ARG A 261 3.13 6.49 20.03
C ARG A 261 3.95 5.27 19.62
N ALA A 262 3.34 4.42 18.80
CA ALA A 262 3.95 3.19 18.29
C ALA A 262 3.56 2.95 16.83
N GLY A 263 3.77 3.95 15.95
CA GLY A 263 3.42 3.81 14.51
C GLY A 263 4.19 2.68 13.83
N VAL A 264 3.60 1.90 12.93
CA VAL A 264 4.27 0.72 12.36
C VAL A 264 4.66 0.96 10.91
N MET A 265 5.87 0.56 10.54
CA MET A 265 6.29 0.43 9.14
C MET A 265 6.43 -1.08 8.84
N PRO A 266 5.57 -1.67 7.98
CA PRO A 266 5.60 -3.10 7.70
C PRO A 266 6.90 -3.55 7.01
N ALA A 267 7.40 -4.74 7.34
CA ALA A 267 8.50 -5.36 6.61
C ALA A 267 8.06 -5.75 5.19
N TRP A 268 8.92 -5.50 4.20
CA TRP A 268 8.69 -5.88 2.80
C TRP A 268 9.52 -7.08 2.34
N GLU A 269 10.42 -7.59 3.19
CA GLU A 269 11.08 -8.87 2.94
C GLU A 269 10.04 -9.99 2.76
N GLY A 270 10.27 -10.84 1.76
CA GLY A 270 9.35 -11.92 1.38
C GLY A 270 8.14 -11.48 0.54
N ARG A 271 7.82 -10.18 0.50
CA ARG A 271 6.79 -9.61 -0.40
C ARG A 271 7.39 -9.03 -1.67
N LEU A 272 8.55 -8.38 -1.55
CA LEU A 272 9.33 -7.85 -2.66
C LEU A 272 10.61 -8.65 -2.81
N ASP A 273 11.04 -8.86 -4.06
CA ASP A 273 12.33 -9.47 -4.35
C ASP A 273 13.49 -8.53 -3.97
N PRO A 274 14.70 -9.05 -3.70
CA PRO A 274 15.83 -8.23 -3.25
C PRO A 274 16.22 -7.09 -4.22
N ALA A 275 16.09 -7.30 -5.53
CA ALA A 275 16.41 -6.26 -6.50
C ALA A 275 15.36 -5.13 -6.46
N THR A 276 14.10 -5.48 -6.25
CA THR A 276 13.02 -4.50 -6.02
C THR A 276 13.20 -3.74 -4.71
N ILE A 277 13.62 -4.38 -3.62
CA ILE A 277 13.91 -3.68 -2.34
C ILE A 277 15.06 -2.67 -2.53
N LYS A 278 16.14 -3.05 -3.21
CA LYS A 278 17.23 -2.12 -3.57
C LYS A 278 16.73 -0.95 -4.42
N ALA A 279 15.92 -1.23 -5.43
CA ALA A 279 15.31 -0.20 -6.28
C ALA A 279 14.46 0.80 -5.47
N MET A 280 13.72 0.30 -4.49
CA MET A 280 12.93 1.12 -3.57
C MET A 280 13.80 2.01 -2.69
N ALA A 281 14.88 1.47 -2.10
CA ALA A 281 15.81 2.25 -1.31
C ALA A 281 16.44 3.39 -2.12
N VAL A 282 16.90 3.09 -3.34
CA VAL A 282 17.45 4.09 -4.28
C VAL A 282 16.41 5.13 -4.67
N TYR A 283 15.17 4.71 -4.95
CA TYR A 283 14.11 5.65 -5.31
C TYR A 283 13.78 6.60 -4.16
N VAL A 284 13.57 6.07 -2.95
CA VAL A 284 13.25 6.86 -1.74
C VAL A 284 14.39 7.83 -1.40
N HIS A 285 15.63 7.36 -1.41
CA HIS A 285 16.80 8.21 -1.20
C HIS A 285 16.90 9.34 -2.24
N SER A 286 16.47 9.08 -3.47
CA SER A 286 16.47 10.06 -4.56
C SER A 286 15.37 11.14 -4.47
N LEU A 287 14.41 11.01 -3.54
CA LEU A 287 13.29 11.93 -3.36
C LEU A 287 13.62 13.06 -2.37
N GLY A 288 14.20 12.71 -1.23
CA GLY A 288 14.45 13.61 -0.10
C GLY A 288 15.92 13.78 0.22
N GLY A 289 16.75 13.90 -0.83
CA GLY A 289 18.12 14.42 -0.75
C GLY A 289 18.91 13.93 0.45
N GLY A 290 19.38 12.68 0.39
CA GLY A 290 20.10 12.06 1.48
C GLY A 290 21.18 12.91 2.15
N LYS A 291 21.45 12.55 3.39
CA LYS A 291 22.83 12.53 3.84
C LYS A 291 23.71 11.75 2.86
#